data_AF-A0A3B6LUL5-F1
#
_entry.id   AF-A0A3B6LUL5-F1
#
_cell.length_a   1.000
_cell.length_b   1.000
_cell.length_c   1.000
_cell.angle_alpha   90.00
_cell.angle_beta   90.00
_cell.angle_gamma   90.00
#
_symmetry.space_group_name_H-M   'P 1'
#
loop_
_entity.id
_entity.type
_entity.pdbx_description
1 polymer ?
#
loop_
_entity_poly.entity_id
_entity_poly.type
_entity_poly.pdbx_seq_one_letter_code
_entity_poly.pdbx_strand_id
1 'polypeptide(L)'
;MKKGVPPCACTPAAGRRRGSSPTEDGDNKSFLVCKKKMEISPEVLCSFCPAPFKHFLELVTTMKFDEEPNYQKLVSLFDDLIVGPASRPIRIAGDLEVGHKRERIAVNLEEDERPMEKVRLGSPATQWISIYSARRNMKQRYHYNIADSRLPHHIQKGYEDGVFISCIASSKNVWALIMDAGTGFSSQVFDLSQNFLQKDWIMEQWEKNFYITAIAGATNGSSLVVMSKGTPYTKQSYKVSESFPYKWITKKWKEGFHVTCMGTAGNRWGVVTSRNTDYSYQAVELDFVYPSEGIHQRYGAGYRITSCAATPDQAAFIMSIAKESKTKPVDETFLTCDFPSKATKEQWAKGLYITLICHGRTAC
;
A
#
# COMPACT_ATOMS: atom_id res chain seq x y z
N MET A 1 23.34 21.34 -18.20
CA MET A 1 23.44 19.88 -17.97
C MET A 1 23.67 19.64 -16.47
N LYS A 2 22.59 19.42 -15.70
CA LYS A 2 22.67 18.93 -14.31
C LYS A 2 21.96 17.58 -14.30
N LYS A 3 22.72 16.50 -14.05
CA LYS A 3 22.17 15.15 -13.90
C LYS A 3 21.41 15.11 -12.57
N GLY A 4 20.11 14.84 -12.63
CA GLY A 4 19.26 14.65 -11.46
C GLY A 4 19.65 13.40 -10.68
N VAL A 5 19.78 13.56 -9.37
CA VAL A 5 19.91 12.48 -8.40
C VAL A 5 18.52 11.81 -8.28
N PRO A 6 18.40 10.46 -8.28
CA PRO A 6 17.11 9.81 -8.12
C PRO A 6 16.65 9.88 -6.65
N PRO A 7 15.33 9.98 -6.37
CA PRO A 7 14.83 10.00 -5.00
C PRO A 7 14.96 8.61 -4.36
N CYS A 8 15.56 8.57 -3.17
CA CYS A 8 15.64 7.40 -2.31
C CYS A 8 14.24 7.02 -1.81
N ALA A 9 13.63 6.01 -2.42
CA ALA A 9 12.57 5.26 -1.76
C ALA A 9 13.20 4.36 -0.69
N CYS A 10 12.54 4.20 0.47
CA CYS A 10 12.80 3.12 1.42
C CYS A 10 12.54 1.77 0.75
N THR A 11 13.49 1.38 -0.09
CA THR A 11 13.64 0.04 -0.64
C THR A 11 14.36 -0.78 0.43
N PRO A 12 14.00 -2.04 0.70
CA PRO A 12 14.78 -2.85 1.63
C PRO A 12 16.22 -2.89 1.13
N ALA A 13 17.14 -2.35 1.93
CA ALA A 13 18.55 -2.25 1.62
C ALA A 13 19.14 -3.64 1.44
N ALA A 14 19.14 -4.15 0.21
CA ALA A 14 19.94 -5.28 -0.19
C ALA A 14 21.40 -4.83 -0.22
N GLY A 15 22.18 -5.24 0.79
CA GLY A 15 23.62 -5.06 0.79
C GLY A 15 24.22 -5.57 -0.51
N ARG A 16 24.88 -4.67 -1.25
CA ARG A 16 25.66 -5.03 -2.45
C ARG A 16 26.77 -6.01 -2.05
N ARG A 17 26.60 -7.30 -2.35
CA ARG A 17 27.73 -8.16 -2.75
C ARG A 17 27.61 -8.37 -4.26
N ARG A 18 28.69 -8.02 -4.97
CA ARG A 18 28.82 -8.23 -6.41
C ARG A 18 28.70 -9.73 -6.70
N GLY A 19 27.88 -10.07 -7.69
CA GLY A 19 27.85 -11.40 -8.31
C GLY A 19 26.87 -12.39 -7.70
N SER A 20 25.57 -12.16 -7.82
CA SER A 20 24.55 -13.22 -7.95
C SER A 20 23.17 -12.60 -8.16
N SER A 21 22.43 -13.11 -9.14
CA SER A 21 21.06 -12.74 -9.42
C SER A 21 20.17 -13.12 -8.23
N PRO A 22 19.39 -12.23 -7.61
CA PRO A 22 18.52 -12.62 -6.50
C PRO A 22 17.26 -13.30 -7.06
N THR A 23 17.17 -14.62 -6.87
CA THR A 23 15.99 -15.45 -7.14
C THR A 23 14.79 -15.01 -6.28
N GLU A 24 13.56 -15.38 -6.68
CA GLU A 24 12.32 -15.03 -5.97
C GLU A 24 12.32 -15.44 -4.48
N ASP A 25 13.09 -16.47 -4.15
CA ASP A 25 13.32 -16.94 -2.78
C ASP A 25 14.00 -15.88 -1.88
N GLY A 26 14.79 -14.98 -2.46
CA GLY A 26 15.43 -13.86 -1.74
C GLY A 26 14.44 -12.78 -1.30
N ASP A 27 13.36 -12.55 -2.06
CA ASP A 27 12.35 -11.52 -1.73
C ASP A 27 11.39 -12.01 -0.65
N ASN A 28 11.10 -13.32 -0.63
CA ASN A 28 10.28 -13.91 0.44
C ASN A 28 11.03 -13.85 1.79
N LYS A 29 12.34 -14.11 1.78
CA LYS A 29 13.19 -13.99 2.98
C LYS A 29 13.23 -12.55 3.50
N SER A 30 13.37 -11.54 2.63
CA SER A 30 13.35 -10.14 3.06
C SER A 30 12.00 -9.72 3.63
N PHE A 31 10.89 -10.15 3.01
CA PHE A 31 9.54 -9.94 3.54
C PHE A 31 9.37 -10.55 4.93
N LEU A 32 9.76 -11.82 5.14
CA LEU A 32 9.63 -12.50 6.43
C LEU A 32 10.44 -11.80 7.53
N VAL A 33 11.65 -11.31 7.21
CA VAL A 33 12.47 -10.54 8.14
C VAL A 33 11.79 -9.21 8.50
N CYS A 34 11.28 -8.47 7.50
CA CYS A 34 10.57 -7.22 7.73
C CYS A 34 9.31 -7.43 8.56
N LYS A 35 8.49 -8.45 8.22
CA LYS A 35 7.31 -8.82 9.00
C LYS A 35 7.68 -9.10 10.46
N LYS A 36 8.73 -9.88 10.70
CA LYS A 36 9.16 -10.20 12.07
C LYS A 36 9.63 -8.97 12.84
N LYS A 37 10.32 -8.04 12.19
CA LYS A 37 10.73 -6.77 12.79
C LYS A 37 9.53 -5.90 13.17
N MET A 38 8.49 -5.84 12.33
CA MET A 38 7.28 -5.06 12.59
C MET A 38 6.36 -5.70 13.65
N GLU A 39 6.45 -7.02 13.87
CA GLU A 39 5.71 -7.72 14.93
C GLU A 39 6.32 -7.53 16.34
N ILE A 40 7.62 -7.20 16.43
CA ILE A 40 8.33 -7.11 17.72
C ILE A 40 8.32 -5.65 18.17
N SER A 41 7.67 -5.37 19.32
CA SER A 41 7.68 -4.03 19.89
C SER A 41 9.07 -3.66 20.44
N PRO A 42 9.40 -2.35 20.52
CA PRO A 42 10.59 -1.89 21.22
C PRO A 42 10.70 -2.43 22.65
N GLU A 43 9.58 -2.65 23.36
CA GLU A 43 9.61 -3.23 24.71
C GLU A 43 10.08 -4.68 24.72
N VAL A 44 9.59 -5.49 23.78
CA VAL A 44 9.99 -6.90 23.69
C VAL A 44 11.45 -6.99 23.25
N LEU A 45 11.86 -6.18 22.27
CA LEU A 45 13.22 -6.16 21.74
C LEU A 45 14.24 -5.70 22.79
N CYS A 46 13.88 -4.70 23.59
CA CYS A 46 14.74 -4.12 24.63
C CYS A 46 14.44 -4.65 26.04
N SER A 47 13.72 -5.76 26.17
CA SER A 47 13.31 -6.33 27.48
C SER A 47 14.46 -6.64 28.43
N PHE A 48 15.67 -6.83 27.89
CA PHE A 48 16.91 -7.06 28.65
C PHE A 48 17.94 -5.93 28.47
N CYS A 49 17.54 -4.79 27.91
CA CYS A 49 18.43 -3.65 27.65
C CYS A 49 18.15 -2.50 28.63
N PRO A 50 19.15 -1.64 28.93
CA PRO A 50 18.93 -0.39 29.66
C PRO A 50 17.88 0.50 28.98
N ALA A 51 17.14 1.28 29.79
CA ALA A 51 16.04 2.13 29.31
C ALA A 51 16.41 3.08 28.14
N PRO A 52 17.62 3.67 28.07
CA PRO A 52 18.03 4.49 26.93
C PRO A 52 17.93 3.81 25.57
N PHE A 53 18.18 2.49 25.47
CA PHE A 53 18.06 1.77 24.19
C PHE A 53 16.61 1.71 23.71
N LYS A 54 15.66 1.52 24.63
CA LYS A 54 14.23 1.55 24.33
C LYS A 54 13.83 2.95 23.86
N HIS A 55 14.18 3.99 24.62
CA HIS A 55 13.84 5.38 24.29
C HIS A 55 14.45 5.83 22.95
N PHE A 56 15.69 5.43 22.67
CA PHE A 56 16.33 5.69 21.39
C PHE A 56 15.56 5.03 20.24
N LEU A 57 15.19 3.77 20.38
CA LEU A 57 14.45 3.03 19.34
C LEU A 57 13.07 3.64 19.11
N GLU A 58 12.36 4.03 20.16
CA GLU A 58 11.06 4.71 20.07
C GLU A 58 11.18 6.06 19.36
N LEU A 59 12.16 6.89 19.71
CA LEU A 59 12.37 8.17 19.03
C LEU A 59 12.70 7.96 17.55
N VAL A 60 13.67 7.11 17.23
CA VAL A 60 14.12 6.92 15.85
C VAL A 60 13.05 6.30 14.96
N THR A 61 12.21 5.42 15.50
CA THR A 61 11.13 4.79 14.73
C THR A 61 9.91 5.69 14.50
N THR A 62 9.81 6.81 15.21
CA THR A 62 8.70 7.78 15.08
C THR A 62 9.04 9.03 14.27
N MET A 63 10.31 9.20 13.88
CA MET A 63 10.73 10.34 13.06
C MET A 63 10.06 10.29 11.69
N LYS A 64 9.68 11.46 11.15
CA LYS A 64 9.14 11.56 9.80
C LYS A 64 10.23 11.32 8.76
N PHE A 65 9.85 10.99 7.53
CA PHE A 65 10.80 10.69 6.46
C PHE A 65 11.77 11.85 6.18
N ASP A 66 11.26 13.09 6.17
CA ASP A 66 12.05 14.30 5.92
C ASP A 66 12.52 15.00 7.22
N GLU A 67 12.34 14.38 8.39
CA GLU A 67 12.75 14.96 9.68
C GLU A 67 14.25 14.75 9.91
N GLU A 68 14.97 15.85 10.14
CA GLU A 68 16.38 15.76 10.56
C GLU A 68 16.47 15.29 12.02
N PRO A 69 17.16 14.17 12.31
CA PRO A 69 17.28 13.67 13.67
C PRO A 69 18.01 14.67 14.55
N ASN A 70 17.46 14.94 15.74
CA ASN A 70 18.19 15.70 16.75
C ASN A 70 19.29 14.80 17.37
N TYR A 71 20.45 14.74 16.71
CA TYR A 71 21.58 13.92 17.12
C TYR A 71 22.07 14.24 18.54
N GLN A 72 22.04 15.52 18.94
CA GLN A 72 22.45 15.91 20.29
C GLN A 72 21.54 15.27 21.35
N LYS A 73 20.22 15.32 21.15
CA LYS A 73 19.24 14.69 22.03
C LYS A 73 19.40 13.17 22.06
N LEU A 74 19.59 12.54 20.89
CA LEU A 74 19.76 11.09 20.80
C LEU A 74 21.03 10.59 21.50
N VAL A 75 22.13 11.34 21.40
CA VAL A 75 23.38 11.02 22.10
C VAL A 75 23.21 11.18 23.61
N SER A 76 22.55 12.25 24.06
CA SER A 76 22.36 12.53 25.49
C SER A 76 21.61 11.45 26.25
N LEU A 77 20.79 10.62 25.56
CA LEU A 77 20.11 9.48 26.18
C LEU A 77 21.08 8.48 26.82
N PHE A 78 22.30 8.39 26.30
CA PHE A 78 23.28 7.40 26.72
C PHE A 78 24.32 7.95 27.70
N ASP A 79 24.28 9.24 28.04
CA ASP A 79 25.30 9.89 28.88
C ASP A 79 25.46 9.18 30.23
N ASP A 80 24.35 8.74 30.85
CA ASP A 80 24.35 8.03 32.13
C ASP A 80 24.84 6.56 32.02
N LEU A 81 24.86 5.99 30.81
CA LEU A 81 25.34 4.62 30.57
C LEU A 81 26.82 4.57 30.21
N ILE A 82 27.39 5.70 29.79
CA ILE A 82 28.80 5.81 29.42
C ILE A 82 29.62 6.06 30.69
N VAL A 83 30.01 4.97 31.37
CA VAL A 83 30.90 5.04 32.55
C VAL A 83 32.32 5.39 32.11
N GLY A 84 32.60 6.68 31.96
CA GLY A 84 33.96 7.21 31.69
C GLY A 84 34.57 6.70 30.38
N PRO A 85 35.74 7.22 29.96
CA PRO A 85 36.29 6.84 28.67
C PRO A 85 36.77 5.40 28.75
N ALA A 86 36.09 4.49 28.03
CA ALA A 86 36.70 3.24 27.63
C ALA A 86 37.91 3.60 26.74
N SER A 87 39.08 3.71 27.34
CA SER A 87 40.37 3.79 26.65
C SER A 87 40.65 2.45 25.97
N ARG A 88 39.88 2.11 24.94
CA ARG A 88 40.27 1.12 23.95
C ARG A 88 40.53 1.88 22.66
N PRO A 89 41.80 2.05 22.26
CA PRO A 89 42.10 2.71 21.00
C PRO A 89 41.49 1.87 19.87
N ILE A 90 40.52 2.45 19.16
CA ILE A 90 40.12 1.94 17.85
C ILE A 90 41.33 2.15 16.96
N ARG A 91 42.04 1.08 16.60
CA ARG A 91 43.08 1.12 15.57
C ARG A 91 42.41 1.42 14.24
N ILE A 92 42.28 2.71 13.92
CA ILE A 92 42.06 3.18 12.55
C ILE A 92 43.45 3.51 12.02
N ALA A 93 43.92 2.72 11.07
CA ALA A 93 45.09 3.08 10.29
C ALA A 93 44.68 4.21 9.32
N GLY A 94 45.26 5.41 9.51
CA GLY A 94 45.29 6.47 8.51
C GLY A 94 44.68 7.81 8.94
N ASP A 95 45.58 8.71 9.36
CA ASP A 95 45.57 10.18 9.33
C ASP A 95 44.67 11.04 10.24
N LEU A 96 45.38 11.78 11.12
CA LEU A 96 45.00 13.05 11.79
C LEU A 96 44.78 14.16 10.74
N GLU A 97 44.12 15.30 10.95
CA GLU A 97 44.05 16.28 12.06
C GLU A 97 42.65 16.96 12.03
N VAL A 98 42.13 17.63 13.07
CA VAL A 98 42.45 19.02 13.45
C VAL A 98 41.74 19.38 14.77
N GLY A 99 42.49 19.98 15.70
CA GLY A 99 42.09 21.21 16.40
C GLY A 99 41.16 21.13 17.62
N HIS A 100 41.75 21.24 18.81
CA HIS A 100 41.08 21.56 20.07
C HIS A 100 40.34 22.90 20.07
N LYS A 101 39.17 22.97 20.73
CA LYS A 101 39.00 23.75 21.99
C LYS A 101 37.65 23.44 22.67
N ARG A 102 37.73 22.95 23.91
CA ARG A 102 36.61 22.86 24.86
C ARG A 102 36.29 24.26 25.38
N GLU A 103 35.01 24.60 25.44
CA GLU A 103 34.51 25.67 26.30
C GLU A 103 33.26 25.16 27.05
N ARG A 104 33.29 25.26 28.38
CA ARG A 104 32.18 24.94 29.30
C ARG A 104 31.24 26.13 29.33
N ILE A 105 29.94 25.91 29.18
CA ILE A 105 28.90 26.85 29.64
C ILE A 105 27.80 26.08 30.38
N ALA A 106 27.23 26.77 31.36
CA ALA A 106 26.54 26.34 32.56
C ALA A 106 25.26 25.50 32.35
N VAL A 107 25.07 24.63 33.34
CA VAL A 107 23.83 23.93 33.67
C VAL A 107 22.78 24.96 34.08
N ASN A 108 21.72 25.07 33.29
CA ASN A 108 20.40 25.48 33.78
C ASN A 108 19.50 24.25 33.68
N LEU A 109 19.34 23.58 34.82
CA LEU A 109 18.24 22.65 35.06
C LEU A 109 16.99 23.50 35.27
N GLU A 110 16.29 23.82 34.20
CA GLU A 110 14.87 24.15 34.28
C GLU A 110 14.12 22.88 33.87
N GLU A 111 13.54 22.23 34.89
CA GLU A 111 12.58 21.14 34.76
C GLU A 111 11.34 21.67 34.02
N ASP A 112 11.37 21.62 32.69
CA ASP A 112 10.17 21.78 31.88
C ASP A 112 9.58 20.37 31.71
N GLU A 113 8.84 19.91 32.73
CA GLU A 113 7.87 18.81 32.62
C GLU A 113 6.78 19.24 31.62
N ARG A 114 7.11 19.21 30.32
CA ARG A 114 6.08 19.14 29.29
C ARG A 114 5.67 17.67 29.22
N PRO A 115 4.39 17.34 29.36
CA PRO A 115 3.94 15.98 29.11
C PRO A 115 4.32 15.67 27.66
N MET A 116 5.36 14.84 27.46
CA MET A 116 5.61 14.23 26.17
C MET A 116 4.31 13.57 25.79
N GLU A 117 3.68 14.10 24.75
CA GLU A 117 2.41 13.62 24.25
C GLU A 117 2.58 12.13 23.97
N LYS A 118 2.03 11.30 24.85
CA LYS A 118 1.99 9.85 24.68
C LYS A 118 1.05 9.59 23.52
N VAL A 119 1.58 9.71 22.30
CA VAL A 119 0.85 9.33 21.10
C VAL A 119 0.98 7.83 20.95
N ARG A 120 -0.12 7.20 21.38
CA ARG A 120 -0.61 5.86 21.10
C ARG A 120 0.19 5.11 20.03
N LEU A 121 0.96 4.12 20.45
CA LEU A 121 1.15 2.88 19.68
C LEU A 121 -0.23 2.19 19.63
N GLY A 122 -1.17 2.74 18.87
CA GLY A 122 -2.48 2.15 18.69
C GLY A 122 -2.30 0.81 17.99
N SER A 123 -2.88 -0.25 18.55
CA SER A 123 -2.92 -1.56 17.89
C SER A 123 -3.40 -1.38 16.44
N PRO A 124 -2.80 -2.04 15.44
CA PRO A 124 -3.17 -1.84 14.04
C PRO A 124 -4.68 -2.00 13.85
N ALA A 125 -5.37 -0.95 13.43
CA ALA A 125 -6.78 -1.06 13.06
C ALA A 125 -6.89 -1.68 11.67
N THR A 126 -7.97 -2.42 11.43
CA THR A 126 -8.37 -2.81 10.08
C THR A 126 -9.56 -1.97 9.68
N GLN A 127 -9.42 -1.24 8.58
CA GLN A 127 -10.40 -0.25 8.12
C GLN A 127 -10.67 -0.43 6.62
N TRP A 128 -11.84 0.04 6.21
CA TRP A 128 -12.15 0.28 4.81
C TRP A 128 -11.37 1.50 4.33
N ILE A 129 -10.66 1.31 3.22
CA ILE A 129 -10.00 2.39 2.47
C ILE A 129 -10.85 2.59 1.23
N SER A 130 -11.47 3.76 1.11
CA SER A 130 -12.32 4.11 -0.03
C SER A 130 -11.78 5.34 -0.73
N ILE A 131 -11.67 5.25 -2.05
CA ILE A 131 -11.14 6.31 -2.90
C ILE A 131 -12.28 6.81 -3.77
N TYR A 132 -12.50 8.11 -3.73
CA TYR A 132 -13.51 8.80 -4.50
C TYR A 132 -12.83 9.67 -5.54
N SER A 133 -13.33 9.67 -6.76
CA SER A 133 -12.83 10.55 -7.82
C SER A 133 -13.97 11.30 -8.48
N ALA A 134 -13.67 12.51 -8.95
CA ALA A 134 -14.60 13.30 -9.75
C ALA A 134 -14.88 12.59 -11.08
N ARG A 135 -16.17 12.41 -11.40
CA ARG A 135 -16.64 11.85 -12.66
C ARG A 135 -17.82 12.66 -13.20
N ARG A 136 -18.10 12.51 -14.50
CA ARG A 136 -19.36 13.00 -15.08
C ARG A 136 -20.52 12.34 -14.36
N ASN A 137 -21.60 13.07 -14.10
CA ASN A 137 -22.76 12.54 -13.41
C ASN A 137 -23.23 11.22 -14.01
N MET A 138 -23.29 10.19 -13.16
CA MET A 138 -23.68 8.84 -13.55
C MET A 138 -24.37 8.12 -12.39
N LYS A 139 -25.14 7.09 -12.73
CA LYS A 139 -25.74 6.19 -11.76
C LYS A 139 -24.66 5.30 -11.17
N GLN A 140 -24.45 5.36 -9.86
CA GLN A 140 -23.61 4.44 -9.09
C GLN A 140 -24.44 3.81 -7.97
N ARG A 141 -24.16 2.54 -7.68
CA ARG A 141 -24.77 1.76 -6.60
C ARG A 141 -23.70 1.00 -5.86
N TYR A 142 -23.94 0.80 -4.58
CA TYR A 142 -23.13 -0.07 -3.76
C TYR A 142 -24.00 -1.10 -3.06
N HIS A 143 -23.44 -2.29 -2.88
CA HIS A 143 -23.99 -3.34 -2.04
C HIS A 143 -22.87 -3.85 -1.15
N TYR A 144 -23.13 -4.06 0.14
CA TYR A 144 -22.13 -4.52 1.09
C TYR A 144 -22.77 -5.51 2.07
N ASN A 145 -21.93 -6.25 2.81
CA ASN A 145 -22.36 -7.35 3.66
C ASN A 145 -23.13 -8.44 2.89
N ILE A 146 -22.71 -8.69 1.64
CA ILE A 146 -23.34 -9.69 0.78
C ILE A 146 -22.70 -11.05 1.06
N ALA A 147 -23.52 -12.05 1.34
CA ALA A 147 -23.08 -13.44 1.40
C ALA A 147 -23.01 -14.07 0.00
N ASP A 148 -22.19 -15.10 -0.18
CA ASP A 148 -21.97 -15.82 -1.44
C ASP A 148 -23.27 -16.15 -2.18
N SER A 149 -24.28 -16.68 -1.47
CA SER A 149 -25.57 -17.09 -2.06
C SER A 149 -26.41 -15.94 -2.62
N ARG A 150 -26.18 -14.71 -2.14
CA ARG A 150 -26.93 -13.52 -2.57
C ARG A 150 -26.20 -12.73 -3.66
N LEU A 151 -24.93 -13.04 -3.90
CA LEU A 151 -24.09 -12.32 -4.84
C LEU A 151 -24.68 -12.32 -6.27
N PRO A 152 -25.12 -13.46 -6.84
CA PRO A 152 -25.70 -13.46 -8.19
C PRO A 152 -26.95 -12.59 -8.31
N HIS A 153 -27.80 -12.55 -7.27
CA HIS A 153 -29.03 -11.76 -7.27
C HIS A 153 -28.75 -10.25 -7.34
N HIS A 154 -27.80 -9.75 -6.53
CA HIS A 154 -27.42 -8.34 -6.56
C HIS A 154 -26.77 -7.93 -7.88
N ILE A 155 -25.92 -8.79 -8.44
CA ILE A 155 -25.25 -8.54 -9.72
C ILE A 155 -26.27 -8.49 -10.85
N GLN A 156 -27.18 -9.47 -10.92
CA GLN A 156 -28.21 -9.54 -11.95
C GLN A 156 -29.13 -8.32 -11.93
N LYS A 157 -29.58 -7.90 -10.74
CA LYS A 157 -30.36 -6.67 -10.57
C LYS A 157 -29.60 -5.43 -11.04
N GLY A 158 -28.28 -5.37 -10.82
CA GLY A 158 -27.44 -4.29 -11.33
C GLY A 158 -27.42 -4.24 -12.87
N TYR A 159 -27.30 -5.40 -13.52
CA TYR A 159 -27.31 -5.51 -14.98
C TYR A 159 -28.66 -5.07 -15.59
N GLU A 160 -29.77 -5.48 -14.99
CA GLU A 160 -31.12 -5.02 -15.39
C GLU A 160 -31.27 -3.49 -15.31
N ASP A 161 -30.53 -2.89 -14.39
CA ASP A 161 -30.52 -1.46 -14.12
C ASP A 161 -29.47 -0.67 -14.93
N GLY A 162 -28.76 -1.34 -15.84
CA GLY A 162 -27.74 -0.75 -16.71
C GLY A 162 -26.47 -0.30 -15.97
N VAL A 163 -26.18 -0.87 -14.81
CA VAL A 163 -24.93 -0.62 -14.07
C VAL A 163 -24.08 -1.87 -14.03
N PHE A 164 -22.76 -1.69 -14.18
CA PHE A 164 -21.79 -2.79 -14.23
C PHE A 164 -20.85 -2.71 -13.04
N ILE A 165 -20.31 -3.84 -12.60
CA ILE A 165 -19.35 -3.92 -11.50
C ILE A 165 -18.07 -3.19 -11.90
N SER A 166 -17.70 -2.17 -11.14
CA SER A 166 -16.47 -1.40 -11.33
C SER A 166 -15.40 -1.75 -10.31
N CYS A 167 -15.79 -2.05 -9.06
CA CYS A 167 -14.86 -2.44 -8.01
C CYS A 167 -15.51 -3.44 -7.04
N ILE A 168 -14.68 -4.29 -6.44
CA ILE A 168 -15.07 -5.34 -5.50
C ILE A 168 -14.09 -5.33 -4.34
N ALA A 169 -14.59 -5.54 -3.14
CA ALA A 169 -13.78 -5.82 -1.96
C ALA A 169 -14.45 -6.87 -1.07
N SER A 170 -13.68 -7.44 -0.15
CA SER A 170 -14.19 -8.38 0.85
C SER A 170 -13.62 -8.03 2.21
N SER A 171 -14.43 -8.20 3.24
CA SER A 171 -14.02 -8.11 4.64
C SER A 171 -14.85 -9.13 5.43
N LYS A 172 -14.21 -9.85 6.37
CA LYS A 172 -14.90 -10.85 7.22
C LYS A 172 -15.75 -11.87 6.43
N ASN A 173 -15.26 -12.31 5.27
CA ASN A 173 -15.94 -13.25 4.36
C ASN A 173 -17.30 -12.76 3.81
N VAL A 174 -17.53 -11.44 3.77
CA VAL A 174 -18.67 -10.84 3.06
C VAL A 174 -18.18 -9.87 2.00
N TRP A 175 -18.96 -9.73 0.94
CA TRP A 175 -18.59 -8.96 -0.25
C TRP A 175 -19.15 -7.54 -0.20
N ALA A 176 -18.36 -6.62 -0.75
CA ALA A 176 -18.77 -5.28 -1.13
C ALA A 176 -18.61 -5.12 -2.64
N LEU A 177 -19.67 -4.69 -3.31
CA LEU A 177 -19.75 -4.44 -4.74
C LEU A 177 -20.02 -2.96 -4.98
N ILE A 178 -19.22 -2.36 -5.85
CA ILE A 178 -19.48 -1.05 -6.42
C ILE A 178 -19.85 -1.27 -7.89
N MET A 179 -20.99 -0.74 -8.30
CA MET A 179 -21.49 -0.83 -9.66
C MET A 179 -21.84 0.55 -10.19
N ASP A 180 -21.44 0.88 -11.42
CA ASP A 180 -21.79 2.15 -12.03
C ASP A 180 -22.04 2.05 -13.54
N ALA A 181 -22.74 3.04 -14.07
CA ALA A 181 -23.03 3.18 -15.50
C ALA A 181 -21.87 3.82 -16.29
N GLY A 182 -20.81 4.26 -15.60
CA GLY A 182 -19.69 4.99 -16.16
C GLY A 182 -18.49 4.12 -16.55
N THR A 183 -18.63 2.80 -16.50
CA THR A 183 -17.54 1.85 -16.79
C THR A 183 -17.19 1.75 -18.28
N GLY A 184 -18.17 2.00 -19.16
CA GLY A 184 -18.03 1.73 -20.59
C GLY A 184 -18.08 0.25 -20.95
N PHE A 185 -18.41 -0.64 -20.00
CA PHE A 185 -18.51 -2.07 -20.26
C PHE A 185 -19.78 -2.42 -21.02
N SER A 186 -19.70 -3.41 -21.90
CA SER A 186 -20.84 -3.91 -22.68
C SER A 186 -21.39 -5.24 -22.17
N SER A 187 -20.56 -6.02 -21.49
CA SER A 187 -20.93 -7.32 -20.93
C SER A 187 -19.95 -7.69 -19.83
N GLN A 188 -20.42 -8.42 -18.82
CA GLN A 188 -19.60 -8.90 -17.71
C GLN A 188 -19.95 -10.35 -17.36
N VAL A 189 -18.91 -11.10 -17.00
CA VAL A 189 -19.01 -12.44 -16.43
C VAL A 189 -18.25 -12.46 -15.12
N PHE A 190 -18.69 -13.29 -14.19
CA PHE A 190 -18.05 -13.42 -12.88
C PHE A 190 -17.92 -14.88 -12.49
N ASP A 191 -16.88 -15.18 -11.71
CA ASP A 191 -16.65 -16.49 -11.10
C ASP A 191 -16.41 -16.33 -9.60
N LEU A 192 -17.15 -17.10 -8.82
CA LEU A 192 -16.98 -17.21 -7.37
C LEU A 192 -16.43 -18.61 -7.07
N SER A 193 -15.14 -18.67 -6.73
CA SER A 193 -14.41 -19.93 -6.58
C SER A 193 -13.55 -19.92 -5.32
N GLN A 194 -13.31 -21.11 -4.74
CA GLN A 194 -12.33 -21.29 -3.66
C GLN A 194 -10.88 -21.23 -4.17
N ASN A 195 -10.70 -21.33 -5.49
CA ASN A 195 -9.41 -21.27 -6.13
C ASN A 195 -9.15 -19.84 -6.62
N PHE A 196 -8.29 -19.12 -5.89
CA PHE A 196 -7.94 -17.74 -6.24
C PHE A 196 -7.35 -17.65 -7.66
N LEU A 197 -8.07 -16.94 -8.54
CA LEU A 197 -7.75 -16.78 -9.96
C LEU A 197 -7.61 -18.12 -10.71
N GLN A 198 -8.74 -18.85 -10.80
CA GLN A 198 -8.83 -20.13 -11.49
C GLN A 198 -8.43 -20.02 -12.97
N LYS A 199 -7.34 -20.70 -13.32
CA LYS A 199 -6.68 -20.58 -14.62
C LYS A 199 -7.60 -20.96 -15.78
N ASP A 200 -8.28 -22.09 -15.70
CA ASP A 200 -9.06 -22.62 -16.84
C ASP A 200 -10.23 -21.71 -17.19
N TRP A 201 -10.94 -21.20 -16.18
CA TRP A 201 -12.03 -20.24 -16.38
C TRP A 201 -11.53 -18.94 -17.00
N ILE A 202 -10.42 -18.38 -16.51
CA ILE A 202 -9.83 -17.15 -17.05
C ILE A 202 -9.41 -17.34 -18.52
N MET A 203 -8.79 -18.48 -18.86
CA MET A 203 -8.39 -18.76 -20.24
C MET A 203 -9.61 -18.86 -21.17
N GLU A 204 -10.67 -19.57 -20.75
CA GLU A 204 -11.92 -19.65 -21.51
C GLU A 204 -12.55 -18.27 -21.75
N GLN A 205 -12.54 -17.40 -20.73
CA GLN A 205 -13.09 -16.05 -20.87
C GLN A 205 -12.20 -15.13 -21.72
N TRP A 206 -10.87 -15.27 -21.68
CA TRP A 206 -9.96 -14.55 -22.58
C TRP A 206 -10.20 -14.93 -24.04
N GLU A 207 -10.44 -16.20 -24.36
CA GLU A 207 -10.80 -16.64 -25.73
C GLU A 207 -12.09 -15.99 -26.23
N LYS A 208 -13.00 -15.68 -25.31
CA LYS A 208 -14.26 -14.97 -25.58
C LYS A 208 -14.11 -13.44 -25.58
N ASN A 209 -12.89 -12.91 -25.48
CA ASN A 209 -12.56 -11.47 -25.40
C ASN A 209 -13.08 -10.76 -24.15
N PHE A 210 -13.24 -11.47 -23.03
CA PHE A 210 -13.43 -10.82 -21.74
C PHE A 210 -12.07 -10.58 -21.09
N TYR A 211 -11.90 -9.44 -20.42
CA TYR A 211 -10.67 -9.10 -19.69
C TYR A 211 -10.96 -8.92 -18.21
N ILE A 212 -10.04 -9.34 -17.34
CA ILE A 212 -10.18 -9.15 -15.89
C ILE A 212 -10.21 -7.66 -15.57
N THR A 213 -11.26 -7.23 -14.87
CA THR A 213 -11.51 -5.83 -14.49
C THR A 213 -11.62 -5.62 -12.99
N ALA A 214 -12.04 -6.62 -12.22
CA ALA A 214 -12.10 -6.55 -10.77
C ALA A 214 -11.80 -7.91 -10.13
N ILE A 215 -11.05 -7.90 -9.03
CA ILE A 215 -10.69 -9.10 -8.26
C ILE A 215 -10.78 -8.75 -6.79
N ALA A 216 -11.43 -9.61 -6.01
CA ALA A 216 -11.30 -9.60 -4.56
C ALA A 216 -11.34 -11.02 -4.03
N GLY A 217 -10.76 -11.22 -2.85
CA GLY A 217 -10.82 -12.49 -2.14
C GLY A 217 -11.16 -12.28 -0.68
N ALA A 218 -11.86 -13.25 -0.14
CA ALA A 218 -12.21 -13.36 1.26
C ALA A 218 -11.09 -14.03 2.06
N THR A 219 -11.15 -13.91 3.37
CA THR A 219 -10.17 -14.50 4.30
C THR A 219 -10.21 -16.02 4.35
N ASN A 220 -11.36 -16.62 4.03
CA ASN A 220 -11.54 -18.08 3.91
C ASN A 220 -10.95 -18.68 2.61
N GLY A 221 -10.35 -17.86 1.74
CA GLY A 221 -9.77 -18.29 0.47
C GLY A 221 -10.72 -18.19 -0.73
N SER A 222 -12.02 -17.93 -0.51
CA SER A 222 -12.96 -17.67 -1.59
C SER A 222 -12.57 -16.42 -2.36
N SER A 223 -12.82 -16.42 -3.66
CA SER A 223 -12.42 -15.34 -4.56
C SER A 223 -13.51 -15.05 -5.57
N LEU A 224 -13.70 -13.77 -5.84
CA LEU A 224 -14.59 -13.27 -6.85
C LEU A 224 -13.76 -12.57 -7.93
N VAL A 225 -13.83 -13.09 -9.15
CA VAL A 225 -13.18 -12.54 -10.32
C VAL A 225 -14.25 -12.06 -11.28
N VAL A 226 -14.14 -10.82 -11.73
CA VAL A 226 -15.03 -10.25 -12.75
C VAL A 226 -14.22 -9.92 -13.99
N MET A 227 -14.72 -10.39 -15.13
CA MET A 227 -14.16 -10.09 -16.44
C MET A 227 -15.21 -9.39 -17.31
N SER A 228 -14.77 -8.38 -18.07
CA SER A 228 -15.65 -7.49 -18.82
C SER A 228 -15.26 -7.35 -20.29
N LYS A 229 -16.25 -7.06 -21.13
CA LYS A 229 -16.10 -6.58 -22.52
C LYS A 229 -16.27 -5.06 -22.57
N GLY A 230 -15.74 -4.45 -23.63
CA GLY A 230 -15.75 -2.98 -23.79
C GLY A 230 -14.55 -2.28 -23.14
N THR A 231 -13.60 -3.04 -22.59
CA THR A 231 -12.32 -2.49 -22.13
C THR A 231 -11.44 -2.13 -23.33
N PRO A 232 -10.56 -1.12 -23.25
CA PRO A 232 -9.56 -0.86 -24.28
C PRO A 232 -8.43 -1.90 -24.30
N TYR A 233 -8.43 -2.88 -23.39
CA TYR A 233 -7.34 -3.83 -23.21
C TYR A 233 -7.20 -4.80 -24.38
N THR A 234 -5.96 -5.24 -24.64
CA THR A 234 -5.65 -6.16 -25.75
C THR A 234 -4.91 -7.41 -25.26
N LYS A 235 -3.74 -7.24 -24.64
CA LYS A 235 -2.97 -8.32 -24.01
C LYS A 235 -3.03 -8.17 -22.51
N GLN A 236 -3.45 -9.22 -21.80
CA GLN A 236 -3.52 -9.25 -20.35
C GLN A 236 -2.68 -10.40 -19.79
N SER A 237 -2.09 -10.19 -18.62
CA SER A 237 -1.40 -11.24 -17.87
C SER A 237 -1.58 -11.03 -16.39
N TYR A 238 -1.69 -12.11 -15.62
CA TYR A 238 -1.81 -12.05 -14.16
C TYR A 238 -0.72 -12.87 -13.47
N LYS A 239 -0.43 -12.54 -12.22
CA LYS A 239 0.42 -13.33 -11.34
C LYS A 239 -0.23 -13.50 -9.98
N VAL A 240 -0.25 -14.74 -9.50
CA VAL A 240 -0.58 -15.10 -8.12
C VAL A 240 0.71 -15.39 -7.36
N SER A 241 0.87 -14.81 -6.17
CA SER A 241 2.05 -15.03 -5.33
C SER A 241 1.72 -14.82 -3.86
N GLU A 242 2.45 -15.50 -2.96
CA GLU A 242 2.32 -15.29 -1.51
C GLU A 242 3.03 -14.02 -1.01
N SER A 243 3.94 -13.47 -1.82
CA SER A 243 4.58 -12.18 -1.58
C SER A 243 4.22 -11.18 -2.67
N PHE A 244 4.29 -9.88 -2.37
CA PHE A 244 3.95 -8.86 -3.35
C PHE A 244 4.91 -8.93 -4.56
N PRO A 245 4.44 -9.16 -5.81
CA PRO A 245 5.30 -9.56 -6.92
C PRO A 245 5.98 -8.37 -7.63
N TYR A 246 6.71 -7.51 -6.89
CA TYR A 246 7.31 -6.27 -7.40
C TYR A 246 8.26 -6.47 -8.59
N LYS A 247 9.12 -7.50 -8.54
CA LYS A 247 10.03 -7.83 -9.65
C LYS A 247 9.29 -8.16 -10.94
N TRP A 248 8.19 -8.90 -10.83
CA TRP A 248 7.36 -9.26 -11.98
C TRP A 248 6.65 -8.02 -12.56
N ILE A 249 6.10 -7.15 -11.69
CA ILE A 249 5.51 -5.87 -12.11
C ILE A 249 6.53 -5.02 -12.86
N THR A 250 7.75 -4.89 -12.32
CA THR A 250 8.83 -4.11 -12.96
C THR A 250 9.20 -4.67 -14.34
N LYS A 251 9.23 -6.01 -14.48
CA LYS A 251 9.42 -6.65 -15.79
C LYS A 251 8.28 -6.33 -16.74
N LYS A 252 7.03 -6.38 -16.26
CA LYS A 252 5.82 -6.08 -17.05
C LYS A 252 5.76 -4.63 -17.52
N TRP A 253 6.16 -3.67 -16.68
CA TRP A 253 6.31 -2.27 -17.09
C TRP A 253 7.31 -2.08 -18.23
N LYS A 254 8.47 -2.76 -18.19
CA LYS A 254 9.45 -2.75 -19.28
C LYS A 254 8.91 -3.37 -20.57
N GLU A 255 7.99 -4.33 -20.46
CA GLU A 255 7.28 -4.94 -21.59
C GLU A 255 6.10 -4.07 -22.09
N GLY A 256 5.88 -2.88 -21.53
CA GLY A 256 4.79 -1.97 -21.92
C GLY A 256 3.41 -2.37 -21.40
N PHE A 257 3.34 -3.26 -20.42
CA PHE A 257 2.11 -3.55 -19.69
C PHE A 257 1.99 -2.62 -18.48
N HIS A 258 0.77 -2.33 -18.06
CA HIS A 258 0.49 -1.56 -16.85
C HIS A 258 -0.41 -2.38 -15.93
N VAL A 259 -0.22 -2.26 -14.62
CA VAL A 259 -1.11 -2.88 -13.62
C VAL A 259 -2.49 -2.21 -13.75
N THR A 260 -3.53 -3.03 -13.85
CA THR A 260 -4.91 -2.57 -14.08
C THR A 260 -5.86 -2.99 -12.97
N CYS A 261 -5.58 -4.11 -12.30
CA CYS A 261 -6.35 -4.60 -11.18
C CYS A 261 -5.43 -5.36 -10.23
N MET A 262 -5.73 -5.28 -8.93
CA MET A 262 -5.10 -6.10 -7.91
C MET A 262 -6.19 -6.59 -6.96
N GLY A 263 -5.95 -7.74 -6.34
CA GLY A 263 -6.78 -8.27 -5.28
C GLY A 263 -5.97 -9.23 -4.41
N THR A 264 -6.53 -9.61 -3.28
CA THR A 264 -5.90 -10.54 -2.33
C THR A 264 -6.92 -11.59 -1.91
N ALA A 265 -6.45 -12.81 -1.64
CA ALA A 265 -7.25 -13.87 -1.03
C ALA A 265 -6.40 -14.54 0.07
N GLY A 266 -6.77 -14.31 1.33
CA GLY A 266 -5.90 -14.58 2.47
C GLY A 266 -4.57 -13.82 2.35
N ASN A 267 -3.46 -14.55 2.28
CA ASN A 267 -2.12 -13.96 2.13
C ASN A 267 -1.62 -13.93 0.68
N ARG A 268 -2.41 -14.41 -0.29
CA ARG A 268 -2.02 -14.44 -1.70
C ARG A 268 -2.40 -13.14 -2.39
N TRP A 269 -1.46 -12.58 -3.13
CA TRP A 269 -1.62 -11.45 -4.02
C TRP A 269 -1.99 -11.92 -5.42
N GLY A 270 -2.96 -11.27 -6.04
CA GLY A 270 -3.31 -11.41 -7.45
C GLY A 270 -3.11 -10.06 -8.14
N VAL A 271 -2.15 -9.99 -9.05
CA VAL A 271 -1.85 -8.75 -9.79
C VAL A 271 -2.11 -8.97 -11.27
N VAL A 272 -2.94 -8.10 -11.87
CA VAL A 272 -3.29 -8.14 -13.29
C VAL A 272 -2.68 -6.95 -14.01
N THR A 273 -2.01 -7.24 -15.13
CA THR A 273 -1.40 -6.25 -16.00
C THR A 273 -1.98 -6.36 -17.41
N SER A 274 -2.21 -5.21 -18.05
CA SER A 274 -2.83 -5.13 -19.38
C SER A 274 -2.03 -4.18 -20.29
N ARG A 275 -2.12 -4.41 -21.60
CA ARG A 275 -1.66 -3.47 -22.64
C ARG A 275 -2.83 -2.65 -23.18
N ASN A 276 -2.48 -1.55 -23.85
CA ASN A 276 -3.43 -0.56 -24.36
C ASN A 276 -4.25 0.09 -23.23
N THR A 277 -3.56 0.44 -22.16
CA THR A 277 -4.12 1.21 -21.05
C THR A 277 -3.88 2.70 -21.27
N ASP A 278 -4.61 3.51 -20.50
CA ASP A 278 -4.53 4.97 -20.55
C ASP A 278 -3.42 5.52 -19.65
N TYR A 279 -2.49 4.68 -19.20
CA TYR A 279 -1.43 5.03 -18.26
C TYR A 279 -0.08 5.23 -18.96
N SER A 280 0.66 6.25 -18.53
CA SER A 280 2.03 6.55 -18.97
C SER A 280 3.07 6.07 -17.97
N TYR A 281 2.84 6.35 -16.68
CA TYR A 281 3.75 6.01 -15.59
C TYR A 281 2.97 5.36 -14.46
N GLN A 282 3.61 4.41 -13.79
CA GLN A 282 3.09 3.78 -12.59
C GLN A 282 4.16 3.67 -11.52
N ALA A 283 3.72 3.79 -10.27
CA ALA A 283 4.51 3.55 -9.07
C ALA A 283 3.74 2.64 -8.13
N VAL A 284 4.47 1.95 -7.25
CA VAL A 284 3.89 1.13 -6.19
C VAL A 284 4.26 1.77 -4.86
N GLU A 285 3.28 1.99 -4.01
CA GLU A 285 3.46 2.23 -2.57
C GLU A 285 3.04 0.95 -1.83
N LEU A 286 4.00 0.29 -1.18
CA LEU A 286 3.82 -0.97 -0.45
C LEU A 286 4.33 -0.79 0.97
N ASP A 287 3.47 -1.03 1.95
CA ASP A 287 3.80 -0.87 3.36
C ASP A 287 2.97 -1.84 4.24
N PHE A 288 3.34 -2.00 5.50
CA PHE A 288 2.65 -2.84 6.50
C PHE A 288 1.37 -2.18 7.03
N VAL A 289 1.24 -0.86 6.84
CA VAL A 289 0.04 -0.06 7.12
C VAL A 289 -0.30 0.81 5.91
N TYR A 290 -1.43 1.51 5.93
CA TYR A 290 -1.77 2.48 4.89
C TYR A 290 -0.67 3.55 4.72
N PRO A 291 0.01 3.64 3.55
CA PRO A 291 1.18 4.49 3.35
C PRO A 291 0.77 5.93 3.01
N SER A 292 0.24 6.65 4.00
CA SER A 292 -0.32 8.00 3.81
C SER A 292 0.68 9.01 3.25
N GLU A 293 1.92 9.01 3.75
CA GLU A 293 2.98 9.94 3.35
C GLU A 293 3.43 9.71 1.90
N GLY A 294 3.72 8.46 1.53
CA GLY A 294 4.07 8.08 0.16
C GLY A 294 2.96 8.40 -0.84
N ILE A 295 1.71 8.11 -0.48
CA ILE A 295 0.53 8.47 -1.28
C ILE A 295 0.42 9.98 -1.46
N HIS A 296 0.59 10.78 -0.41
CA HIS A 296 0.51 12.24 -0.47
C HIS A 296 1.60 12.84 -1.36
N GLN A 297 2.83 12.37 -1.23
CA GLN A 297 3.96 12.80 -2.07
C GLN A 297 3.70 12.50 -3.55
N ARG A 298 3.18 11.29 -3.85
CA ARG A 298 2.81 10.87 -5.21
C ARG A 298 1.66 11.70 -5.78
N TYR A 299 0.66 12.05 -4.96
CA TYR A 299 -0.41 12.96 -5.35
C TYR A 299 0.13 14.32 -5.78
N GLY A 300 1.12 14.87 -5.05
CA GLY A 300 1.84 16.10 -5.38
C GLY A 300 2.60 16.01 -6.71
N ALA A 301 3.16 14.83 -7.03
CA ALA A 301 3.81 14.54 -8.30
C ALA A 301 2.84 14.21 -9.46
N GLY A 302 1.53 14.33 -9.25
CA GLY A 302 0.49 14.13 -10.28
C GLY A 302 0.02 12.68 -10.47
N TYR A 303 0.50 11.74 -9.66
CA TYR A 303 -0.01 10.37 -9.66
C TYR A 303 -1.40 10.31 -8.98
N ARG A 304 -2.20 9.32 -9.37
CA ARG A 304 -3.50 9.00 -8.75
C ARG A 304 -3.60 7.52 -8.47
N ILE A 305 -4.32 7.13 -7.42
CA ILE A 305 -4.48 5.71 -7.09
C ILE A 305 -5.37 5.06 -8.13
N THR A 306 -4.89 3.98 -8.75
CA THR A 306 -5.60 3.26 -9.83
C THR A 306 -5.84 1.80 -9.51
N SER A 307 -5.20 1.26 -8.48
CA SER A 307 -5.51 -0.06 -7.94
C SER A 307 -5.01 -0.15 -6.51
N CYS A 308 -5.78 -0.79 -5.63
CA CYS A 308 -5.40 -1.01 -4.25
C CYS A 308 -5.81 -2.41 -3.81
N ALA A 309 -4.96 -3.07 -3.02
CA ALA A 309 -5.28 -4.33 -2.39
C ALA A 309 -4.50 -4.45 -1.08
N ALA A 310 -5.03 -5.21 -0.12
CA ALA A 310 -4.38 -5.41 1.17
C ALA A 310 -4.50 -6.85 1.61
N THR A 311 -3.42 -7.40 2.16
CA THR A 311 -3.44 -8.61 2.97
C THR A 311 -3.60 -8.21 4.44
N PRO A 312 -3.75 -9.17 5.37
CA PRO A 312 -3.70 -8.86 6.79
C PRO A 312 -2.40 -8.18 7.22
N ASP A 313 -1.30 -8.36 6.47
CA ASP A 313 0.03 -7.89 6.85
C ASP A 313 0.51 -6.64 6.10
N GLN A 314 0.00 -6.40 4.88
CA GLN A 314 0.51 -5.34 4.01
C GLN A 314 -0.61 -4.70 3.18
N ALA A 315 -0.45 -3.41 2.87
CA ALA A 315 -1.29 -2.68 1.94
C ALA A 315 -0.44 -2.24 0.73
N ALA A 316 -0.97 -2.46 -0.48
CA ALA A 316 -0.31 -2.08 -1.72
C ALA A 316 -1.20 -1.18 -2.57
N PHE A 317 -0.62 -0.08 -3.04
CA PHE A 317 -1.28 0.90 -3.89
C PHE A 317 -0.50 1.08 -5.18
N ILE A 318 -1.15 0.84 -6.31
CA ILE A 318 -0.63 1.28 -7.60
C ILE A 318 -1.14 2.68 -7.85
N MET A 319 -0.21 3.59 -8.06
CA MET A 319 -0.51 4.95 -8.46
C MET A 319 -0.04 5.18 -9.90
N SER A 320 -0.87 5.83 -10.72
CA SER A 320 -0.60 6.02 -12.15
C SER A 320 -0.76 7.48 -12.59
N ILE A 321 -0.07 7.84 -13.67
CA ILE A 321 -0.29 9.07 -14.44
C ILE A 321 -0.97 8.69 -15.75
N ALA A 322 -2.09 9.33 -16.09
CA ALA A 322 -2.81 9.11 -17.34
C ALA A 322 -2.09 9.75 -18.55
N LYS A 323 -2.21 9.15 -19.73
CA LYS A 323 -1.64 9.62 -21.02
C LYS A 323 -2.22 10.95 -21.46
N GLU A 324 -3.53 11.08 -21.33
CA GLU A 324 -4.25 12.32 -21.60
C GLU A 324 -5.03 12.69 -20.34
N SER A 325 -4.65 13.81 -19.72
CA SER A 325 -5.41 14.38 -18.61
C SER A 325 -5.81 15.79 -18.96
N LYS A 326 -7.09 15.98 -19.31
CA LYS A 326 -7.67 17.31 -19.62
C LYS A 326 -8.05 18.08 -18.35
N THR A 327 -8.10 17.41 -17.20
CA THR A 327 -8.56 17.98 -15.92
C THR A 327 -7.71 17.43 -14.77
N LYS A 328 -7.33 18.29 -13.82
CA LYS A 328 -6.71 17.82 -12.58
C LYS A 328 -7.69 16.87 -11.86
N PRO A 329 -7.35 15.59 -11.66
CA PRO A 329 -8.24 14.66 -10.97
C PRO A 329 -8.32 15.07 -9.51
N VAL A 330 -9.55 15.31 -9.03
CA VAL A 330 -9.85 15.50 -7.62
C VAL A 330 -10.17 14.11 -7.06
N ASP A 331 -9.27 13.63 -6.22
CA ASP A 331 -9.43 12.36 -5.51
C ASP A 331 -9.50 12.64 -4.00
N GLU A 332 -10.42 11.98 -3.31
CA GLU A 332 -10.50 11.99 -1.84
C GLU A 332 -10.41 10.55 -1.33
N THR A 333 -9.57 10.31 -0.31
CA THR A 333 -9.46 9.01 0.35
C THR A 333 -10.06 9.09 1.75
N PHE A 334 -10.93 8.13 2.07
CA PHE A 334 -11.54 7.99 3.39
C PHE A 334 -11.14 6.66 4.02
N LEU A 335 -10.75 6.72 5.29
CA LEU A 335 -10.47 5.58 6.15
C LEU A 335 -11.61 5.45 7.16
N THR A 336 -12.36 4.34 7.11
CA THR A 336 -13.52 4.13 7.98
C THR A 336 -13.52 2.73 8.59
N CYS A 337 -13.91 2.60 9.87
CA CYS A 337 -14.05 1.29 10.51
C CYS A 337 -15.19 0.47 9.88
N ASP A 338 -16.30 1.12 9.55
CA ASP A 338 -17.44 0.52 8.87
C ASP A 338 -17.43 0.83 7.38
N PHE A 339 -18.26 0.11 6.61
CA PHE A 339 -18.45 0.41 5.20
C PHE A 339 -18.91 1.88 5.03
N PRO A 340 -18.34 2.67 4.11
CA PRO A 340 -18.44 4.13 4.08
C PRO A 340 -19.79 4.66 3.56
N SER A 341 -20.92 4.02 3.88
CA SER A 341 -22.27 4.34 3.34
C SER A 341 -22.69 5.81 3.48
N LYS A 342 -22.40 6.43 4.64
CA LYS A 342 -22.69 7.86 4.91
C LYS A 342 -21.80 8.75 4.06
N ALA A 343 -20.48 8.54 4.12
CA ALA A 343 -19.50 9.29 3.32
C ALA A 343 -19.83 9.18 1.83
N THR A 344 -20.21 7.99 1.33
CA THR A 344 -20.60 7.81 -0.06
C THR A 344 -21.75 8.71 -0.51
N LYS A 345 -22.79 8.86 0.32
CA LYS A 345 -23.93 9.73 -0.01
C LYS A 345 -23.53 11.21 -0.02
N GLU A 346 -22.68 11.62 0.92
CA GLU A 346 -22.15 12.99 0.97
C GLU A 346 -21.25 13.29 -0.24
N GLN A 347 -20.45 12.33 -0.67
CA GLN A 347 -19.55 12.47 -1.82
C GLN A 347 -20.30 12.50 -3.15
N TRP A 348 -21.36 11.70 -3.31
CA TRP A 348 -22.23 11.78 -4.48
C TRP A 348 -22.84 13.17 -4.66
N ALA A 349 -23.21 13.86 -3.56
CA ALA A 349 -23.72 15.24 -3.62
C ALA A 349 -22.67 16.25 -4.14
N LYS A 350 -21.38 15.92 -4.05
CA LYS A 350 -20.26 16.72 -4.57
C LYS A 350 -19.80 16.29 -5.98
N GLY A 351 -20.47 15.31 -6.60
CA GLY A 351 -20.04 14.73 -7.89
C GLY A 351 -18.80 13.83 -7.78
N LEU A 352 -18.50 13.35 -6.58
CA LEU A 352 -17.41 12.42 -6.30
C LEU A 352 -17.99 11.01 -6.13
N TYR A 353 -17.39 10.03 -6.79
CA TYR A 353 -17.90 8.66 -6.84
C TYR A 353 -16.81 7.66 -6.46
N ILE A 354 -17.20 6.54 -5.85
CA ILE A 354 -16.25 5.49 -5.47
C ILE A 354 -15.60 4.93 -6.73
N THR A 355 -14.28 4.97 -6.80
CA THR A 355 -13.50 4.36 -7.88
C THR A 355 -12.81 3.09 -7.42
N LEU A 356 -12.35 3.06 -6.17
CA LEU A 356 -11.66 1.93 -5.59
C LEU A 356 -12.06 1.77 -4.13
N ILE A 357 -12.09 0.51 -3.68
CA ILE A 357 -12.31 0.16 -2.28
C ILE A 357 -11.48 -1.07 -1.93
N CYS A 358 -10.87 -1.07 -0.74
CA CYS A 358 -10.26 -2.25 -0.16
C CYS A 358 -10.41 -2.22 1.37
N HIS A 359 -10.11 -3.34 2.02
CA HIS A 359 -10.12 -3.45 3.48
C HIS A 359 -8.75 -3.93 3.94
N GLY A 360 -8.07 -3.15 4.77
CA GLY A 360 -6.67 -3.39 5.11
C GLY A 360 -6.26 -2.74 6.42
N ARG A 361 -5.01 -2.98 6.83
CA ARG A 361 -4.43 -2.37 8.03
C ARG A 361 -4.15 -0.89 7.83
N THR A 362 -4.52 -0.09 8.81
CA THR A 362 -4.25 1.36 8.88
C THR A 362 -3.56 1.68 10.21
N ALA A 363 -2.78 2.76 10.23
CA ALA A 363 -2.29 3.33 11.47
C ALA A 363 -3.46 4.00 12.23
N CYS A 364 -3.50 3.82 13.55
CA CYS A 364 -4.51 4.42 14.43
C CYS A 364 -4.18 5.87 14.79
#